data_AF-A0ABD6F262-F1
#
_entry.id   AF-A0ABD6F262-F1
#
_cell.length_a   1.000
_cell.length_b   1.000
_cell.length_c   1.000
_cell.angle_alpha   90.00
_cell.angle_beta   90.00
_cell.angle_gamma   90.00
#
_symmetry.space_group_name_H-M   'P 1'
#
loop_
_entity.id
_entity.type
_entity.pdbx_description
1 polymer ?
#
loop_
_entity_poly.entity_id
_entity_poly.type
_entity_poly.pdbx_seq_one_letter_code
_entity_poly.pdbx_strand_id
1 'polypeptide(L)'
;MAMITTMNTGDVGMREADEIDPFLRRKWQHAFANFFDLNKNGVVEWEDLCLLKTVIAKSRGEDSREFRKAETHLSRIWDKLVEATRVDRAENVKYHF
;
A
#
# COMPACT_ATOMS: atom_id res chain seq x y z
N MET A 1 29.65 44.21 12.63
CA MET A 1 30.29 44.49 11.34
C MET A 1 29.68 43.54 10.33
N ALA A 2 29.02 44.09 9.31
CA ALA A 2 28.23 43.34 8.34
C ALA A 2 29.12 42.56 7.35
N MET A 3 28.58 41.45 6.85
CA MET A 3 28.59 41.13 5.42
C MET A 3 27.26 40.41 5.12
N ILE A 4 26.33 41.15 4.52
CA ILE A 4 25.20 40.58 3.78
C ILE A 4 25.65 40.52 2.32
N THR A 5 25.56 39.34 1.72
CA THR A 5 25.43 39.18 0.27
C THR A 5 24.13 38.41 0.02
N THR A 6 23.11 39.14 -0.42
CA THR A 6 21.89 38.67 -1.09
C THR A 6 22.25 38.36 -2.56
N MET A 7 21.66 37.46 -3.35
CA MET A 7 20.31 36.89 -3.55
C MET A 7 20.50 35.47 -4.17
N ASN A 8 19.62 34.46 -4.15
CA ASN A 8 18.17 34.45 -4.36
C ASN A 8 17.56 33.10 -3.88
N THR A 9 16.42 33.24 -3.21
CA THR A 9 15.41 32.27 -2.73
C THR A 9 14.97 31.29 -3.85
N GLY A 10 14.65 30.02 -3.61
CA GLY A 10 14.24 29.41 -2.36
C GLY A 10 14.38 27.88 -2.30
N ASP A 11 14.46 27.42 -1.06
CA ASP A 11 14.10 26.11 -0.53
C ASP A 11 14.31 24.90 -1.43
N VAL A 12 15.52 24.37 -1.40
CA VAL A 12 15.69 22.92 -1.42
C VAL A 12 16.32 22.52 -0.10
N GLY A 13 15.55 22.65 0.98
CA GLY A 13 15.69 21.73 2.08
C GLY A 13 15.38 20.34 1.54
N MET A 14 16.39 19.65 1.00
CA MET A 14 16.35 18.20 0.83
C MET A 14 16.11 17.65 2.23
N ARG A 15 14.84 17.39 2.55
CA ARG A 15 14.49 16.54 3.68
C ARG A 15 15.23 15.25 3.43
N GLU A 16 16.19 14.94 4.31
CA GLU A 16 16.71 13.59 4.43
C GLU A 16 15.48 12.68 4.44
N ALA A 17 15.39 11.77 3.46
CA ALA A 17 14.33 10.79 3.46
C ALA A 17 14.49 10.02 4.77
N ASP A 18 13.61 10.29 5.74
CA ASP A 18 13.62 9.65 7.05
C ASP A 18 13.83 8.15 6.83
N GLU A 19 15.03 7.65 7.15
CA GLU A 19 15.35 6.24 6.97
C GLU A 19 14.41 5.46 7.88
N ILE A 20 13.42 4.81 7.26
CA ILE A 20 12.47 3.95 7.98
C ILE A 20 13.29 2.94 8.77
N ASP A 21 13.08 2.93 10.08
CA ASP A 21 13.73 2.03 11.02
C ASP A 21 13.76 0.58 10.47
N PRO A 22 14.92 -0.12 10.53
CA PRO A 22 15.06 -1.45 9.93
C PRO A 22 14.08 -2.49 10.49
N PHE A 23 13.70 -2.39 11.77
CA PHE A 23 12.74 -3.30 12.37
C PHE A 23 11.32 -3.01 11.85
N LEU A 24 10.94 -1.73 11.74
CA LEU A 24 9.68 -1.33 11.11
C LEU A 24 9.60 -1.79 9.66
N ARG A 25 10.69 -1.63 8.89
CA ARG A 25 10.77 -2.09 7.49
C ARG A 25 10.53 -3.59 7.39
N ARG A 26 11.22 -4.41 8.19
CA ARG A 26 11.04 -5.88 8.21
C ARG A 26 9.61 -6.27 8.60
N LYS A 27 9.01 -5.56 9.56
CA LYS A 27 7.63 -5.82 9.98
C LYS A 27 6.64 -5.56 8.84
N TRP A 28 6.81 -4.46 8.10
CA TRP A 28 5.96 -4.14 6.97
C TRP A 28 6.16 -5.10 5.79
N GLN A 29 7.40 -5.47 5.48
CA GLN A 29 7.73 -6.50 4.49
C GLN A 29 7.06 -7.84 4.83
N HIS A 30 7.14 -8.27 6.08
CA HIS A 30 6.49 -9.50 6.52
C HIS A 30 4.97 -9.42 6.37
N ALA A 31 4.35 -8.30 6.74
CA ALA A 31 2.91 -8.13 6.58
C ALA A 31 2.48 -8.15 5.11
N PHE A 32 3.22 -7.45 4.25
CA PHE A 32 2.99 -7.41 2.80
C PHE A 32 3.01 -8.83 2.22
N ALA A 33 4.09 -9.57 2.45
CA ALA A 33 4.31 -10.89 1.89
C ALA A 33 3.35 -11.96 2.42
N ASN A 34 2.79 -11.82 3.62
CA ASN A 34 1.94 -12.86 4.22
C ASN A 34 0.44 -12.58 4.12
N PHE A 35 0.03 -11.32 4.12
CA PHE A 35 -1.39 -10.95 4.21
C PHE A 35 -1.95 -10.26 2.97
N PHE A 36 -1.11 -9.65 2.14
CA PHE A 36 -1.56 -8.86 1.00
C PHE A 36 -1.18 -9.50 -0.34
N ASP A 37 0.05 -9.95 -0.51
CA ASP A 37 0.50 -10.69 -1.70
C ASP A 37 0.08 -12.17 -1.56
N LEU A 38 -1.10 -12.51 -2.08
CA LEU A 38 -1.72 -13.83 -1.93
C LEU A 38 -1.24 -14.79 -2.99
N ASN A 39 -0.96 -14.30 -4.21
CA ASN A 39 -0.43 -15.10 -5.30
C ASN A 39 1.11 -15.29 -5.26
N LYS A 40 1.80 -14.61 -4.33
CA LYS A 40 3.25 -14.67 -4.09
C LYS A 40 4.08 -14.16 -5.27
N ASN A 41 3.56 -13.20 -6.02
CA ASN A 41 4.27 -12.61 -7.16
C ASN A 41 5.13 -11.39 -6.80
N GLY A 42 5.11 -10.97 -5.53
CA GLY A 42 5.90 -9.84 -5.02
C GLY A 42 5.26 -8.47 -5.25
N VAL A 43 4.03 -8.41 -5.76
CA VAL A 43 3.25 -7.17 -5.91
C VAL A 43 1.89 -7.34 -5.25
N VAL A 44 1.19 -6.23 -4.99
CA VAL A 44 -0.20 -6.28 -4.51
C VAL A 44 -1.09 -5.70 -5.59
N GLU A 45 -2.02 -6.54 -6.04
CA GLU A 45 -2.91 -6.27 -7.16
C GLU A 45 -4.37 -6.44 -6.73
N TRP A 46 -5.28 -5.96 -7.58
CA TRP A 46 -6.70 -6.25 -7.42
C TRP A 46 -6.99 -7.76 -7.41
N GLU A 47 -6.16 -8.56 -8.11
CA GLU A 47 -6.27 -10.01 -8.13
C GLU A 47 -6.07 -10.63 -6.74
N ASP A 48 -5.14 -10.13 -5.92
CA ASP A 48 -4.96 -10.62 -4.55
C ASP A 48 -6.23 -10.43 -3.72
N LEU A 49 -6.88 -9.28 -3.86
CA LEU A 49 -8.13 -9.01 -3.16
C LEU A 49 -9.28 -9.90 -3.68
N CYS A 50 -9.28 -10.23 -4.97
CA CYS A 50 -10.19 -11.23 -5.53
C CYS A 50 -9.93 -12.62 -4.94
N LEU A 51 -8.67 -13.04 -4.82
CA LEU A 51 -8.30 -14.30 -4.17
C LEU A 51 -8.75 -14.33 -2.71
N LEU A 52 -8.60 -13.22 -1.98
CA LEU A 52 -9.08 -13.11 -0.61
C LEU A 52 -10.60 -13.28 -0.51
N LYS A 53 -11.37 -12.68 -1.44
CA LYS A 53 -12.82 -12.90 -1.53
C LYS A 53 -13.14 -14.38 -1.76
N THR A 54 -12.41 -15.06 -2.64
CA THR A 54 -12.60 -16.50 -2.91
C THR A 54 -12.30 -17.35 -1.66
N VAL A 55 -11.26 -17.01 -0.90
CA VAL A 55 -10.95 -17.70 0.38
C VAL A 55 -12.06 -17.49 1.41
N ILE A 56 -12.61 -16.27 1.51
CA ILE A 56 -13.73 -15.97 2.41
C ILE A 56 -15.00 -16.71 1.97
N ALA A 57 -15.32 -16.72 0.67
CA ALA A 57 -16.44 -17.47 0.12
C ALA A 57 -16.34 -18.96 0.45
N LYS A 58 -15.17 -19.58 0.23
CA LYS A 58 -14.94 -20.99 0.53
C LYS A 58 -15.04 -21.33 2.01
N SER A 59 -14.65 -20.41 2.90
CA SER A 59 -14.62 -20.65 4.35
C SER A 59 -15.93 -20.33 5.06
N ARG A 60 -16.72 -19.37 4.55
CA ARG A 60 -17.95 -18.88 5.19
C ARG A 60 -19.22 -19.13 4.39
N GLY A 61 -19.11 -19.45 3.11
CA GLY A 61 -20.21 -19.56 2.14
C GLY A 61 -20.44 -18.25 1.39
N GLU A 62 -20.83 -18.35 0.13
CA GLU A 62 -21.10 -17.20 -0.76
C GLU A 62 -22.32 -16.38 -0.32
N ASP A 63 -23.27 -16.99 0.38
CA ASP A 63 -24.41 -16.27 0.95
C ASP A 63 -24.16 -15.67 2.34
N SER A 64 -22.96 -15.86 2.88
CA SER A 64 -22.64 -15.37 4.22
C SER A 64 -22.61 -13.84 4.28
N ARG A 65 -22.96 -13.32 5.46
CA ARG A 65 -22.84 -11.89 5.76
C ARG A 65 -21.39 -11.44 5.64
N GLU A 66 -20.46 -12.30 6.01
CA GLU A 66 -19.02 -12.12 5.95
C GLU A 66 -18.55 -11.93 4.51
N PHE A 67 -19.00 -12.78 3.59
CA PHE A 67 -18.68 -12.65 2.17
C PHE A 67 -19.21 -11.34 1.59
N ARG A 68 -20.49 -11.00 1.81
CA ARG A 68 -21.08 -9.74 1.32
C ARG A 68 -20.36 -8.50 1.86
N LYS A 69 -19.96 -8.55 3.13
CA LYS A 69 -19.11 -7.51 3.74
C LYS A 69 -17.75 -7.45 3.06
N ALA A 70 -17.10 -8.59 2.84
CA ALA A 70 -15.80 -8.65 2.19
C ALA A 70 -15.86 -8.04 0.77
N GLU A 71 -16.90 -8.31 -0.01
CA GLU A 71 -17.07 -7.70 -1.34
C GLU A 71 -17.06 -6.17 -1.29
N THR A 72 -17.79 -5.60 -0.32
CA THR A 72 -17.92 -4.15 -0.18
C THR A 72 -16.63 -3.52 0.36
N HIS A 73 -16.05 -4.13 1.40
CA HIS A 73 -14.92 -3.54 2.11
C HIS A 73 -13.60 -3.72 1.37
N LEU A 74 -13.37 -4.86 0.72
CA LEU A 74 -12.12 -5.08 -0.01
C LEU A 74 -12.02 -4.14 -1.22
N SER A 75 -13.13 -3.89 -1.92
CA SER A 75 -13.18 -2.88 -2.99
C SER A 75 -12.78 -1.49 -2.48
N ARG A 76 -13.32 -1.06 -1.33
CA ARG A 76 -12.98 0.23 -0.73
C ARG A 76 -11.54 0.31 -0.23
N ILE A 77 -10.99 -0.79 0.27
CA ILE A 77 -9.59 -0.87 0.69
C ILE A 77 -8.68 -0.71 -0.52
N TRP A 78 -9.00 -1.35 -1.65
CA TRP A 78 -8.27 -1.19 -2.90
C TRP A 78 -8.27 0.25 -3.37
N ASP A 79 -9.46 0.87 -3.47
CA ASP A 79 -9.56 2.25 -3.97
C ASP A 79 -8.72 3.21 -3.09
N LYS A 80 -8.69 3.01 -1.78
CA LYS A 80 -7.85 3.79 -0.86
C LYS A 80 -6.36 3.52 -1.00
N LEU A 81 -5.97 2.28 -1.28
CA LEU A 81 -4.56 1.92 -1.53
C LEU A 81 -4.06 2.58 -2.82
N VAL A 82 -4.86 2.51 -3.87
CA VAL A 82 -4.60 3.17 -5.16
C VAL A 82 -4.48 4.69 -4.96
N GLU A 83 -5.42 5.31 -4.23
CA GLU A 83 -5.38 6.74 -3.90
C GLU A 83 -4.11 7.12 -3.10
N ALA A 84 -3.76 6.35 -2.07
CA ALA A 84 -2.61 6.63 -1.21
C ALA A 84 -1.27 6.47 -1.94
N THR A 85 -1.20 5.55 -2.91
CA THR A 85 0.03 5.25 -3.65
C THR A 85 0.15 6.05 -4.95
N ARG A 86 -0.92 6.76 -5.37
CA ARG A 86 -1.02 7.49 -6.65
C ARG A 86 -0.72 6.61 -7.87
N VAL A 87 -0.96 5.31 -7.74
CA VAL A 87 -0.89 4.32 -8.81
C VAL A 87 -2.23 4.34 -9.56
N ASP A 88 -2.28 4.02 -10.85
CA ASP A 88 -3.57 3.86 -11.54
C ASP A 88 -4.34 2.67 -10.95
N ARG A 89 -5.67 2.69 -10.96
CA ARG A 89 -6.51 1.58 -10.50
C ARG A 89 -6.28 0.30 -11.31
N ALA A 90 -5.85 0.43 -12.56
CA ALA A 90 -5.47 -0.67 -13.44
C ALA A 90 -3.99 -1.07 -13.29
N GLU A 91 -3.20 -0.33 -12.50
CA GLU A 91 -1.79 -0.55 -12.30
C GLU A 91 -1.52 -1.28 -10.98
N ASN A 92 -0.37 -1.96 -10.95
CA ASN A 92 0.04 -2.79 -9.82
C ASN A 92 0.68 -1.92 -8.74
N VAL A 93 0.30 -2.14 -7.49
CA VAL A 93 1.00 -1.49 -6.37
C VAL A 93 2.29 -2.26 -6.11
N LYS A 94 3.38 -1.74 -6.68
CA LYS A 94 4.74 -2.25 -6.45
C LYS A 94 5.35 -1.52 -5.25
N TYR A 95 5.51 -2.22 -4.15
CA TYR A 95 6.32 -1.71 -3.04
C TYR A 95 7.79 -2.07 -3.27
N HIS A 96 8.59 -1.06 -3.60
CA HIS A 96 10.05 -1.14 -3.57
C HIS A 96 10.51 -0.67 -2.19
N PHE A 97 11.19 -1.55 -1.44
CA PHE A 97 11.79 -1.25 -0.13
C PHE A 97 13.30 -1.01 -0.22
#